data_AF-A0A940KIF0-F1
#
_entry.id   AF-A0A940KIF0-F1
#
_cell.length_a   1.000
_cell.length_b   1.000
_cell.length_c   1.000
_cell.angle_alpha   90.00
_cell.angle_beta   90.00
_cell.angle_gamma   90.00
#
_symmetry.space_group_name_H-M   'P 1'
#
loop_
_entity.id
_entity.type
_entity.pdbx_description
1 polymer ?
#
loop_
_entity_poly.entity_id
_entity_poly.type
_entity_poly.pdbx_seq_one_letter_code
_entity_poly.pdbx_strand_id
1 'polypeptide(L)' 'GNSNLMINNFDKVIAHISNYFSVNIGDLVFTGTPAGVGECVVGDELEAFIEDESMLNLEIK' A
#
# COMPACT_ATOMS: atom_id res chain seq x y z
N GLY A 1 1.07 2.72 -10.34
CA GLY A 1 1.79 3.85 -9.71
C GLY A 1 3.29 3.58 -9.71
N ASN A 2 4.13 4.49 -9.21
CA ASN A 2 5.58 4.26 -9.09
C ASN A 2 6.08 4.77 -7.73
N SER A 3 6.81 3.94 -6.99
CA SER A 3 7.33 4.26 -5.65
C SER A 3 8.34 5.41 -5.64
N ASN A 4 9.00 5.70 -6.76
CA ASN A 4 9.89 6.86 -6.89
C ASN A 4 9.14 8.21 -6.80
N LEU A 5 7.81 8.19 -6.94
CA LEU A 5 6.96 9.38 -6.80
C LEU A 5 6.49 9.61 -5.35
N MET A 6 6.88 8.75 -4.41
CA MET A 6 6.54 8.92 -2.99
C MET A 6 7.18 10.20 -2.44
N ILE A 7 6.35 11.07 -1.83
CA ILE A 7 6.81 12.32 -1.21
C ILE A 7 7.75 12.03 -0.02
N ASN A 8 7.46 10.96 0.72
CA ASN A 8 8.31 10.46 1.80
C ASN A 8 8.76 9.05 1.41
N ASN A 9 10.07 8.86 1.24
CA ASN A 9 10.63 7.54 0.95
C ASN A 9 10.51 6.61 2.17
N PHE A 10 10.82 5.32 1.95
CA PHE A 10 10.72 4.29 2.99
C PHE A 10 11.49 4.64 4.26
N ASP A 11 12.76 5.06 4.13
CA ASP A 11 13.61 5.41 5.27
C ASP A 11 12.99 6.53 6.11
N LYS A 12 12.45 7.57 5.48
CA LYS A 12 11.82 8.70 6.16
C LYS A 12 10.54 8.29 6.87
N VAL A 13 9.73 7.41 6.25
CA VAL A 13 8.51 6.90 6.88
C VAL A 13 8.86 6.10 8.13
N ILE A 14 9.77 5.13 8.04
CA ILE A 14 10.17 4.30 9.18
C ILE A 14 10.77 5.15 10.29
N ALA A 15 11.74 6.02 9.98
CA ALA A 15 12.35 6.90 10.97
C ALA A 15 11.33 7.81 11.68
N HIS A 16 10.32 8.30 10.94
CA HIS A 16 9.30 9.17 11.53
C HIS A 16 8.39 8.40 12.49
N ILE A 17 7.82 7.26 12.06
CA ILE A 17 6.89 6.49 12.88
C ILE A 17 7.56 5.89 14.11
N SER A 18 8.87 5.57 14.04
CA SER A 18 9.63 5.04 15.18
C SER A 18 9.76 6.00 16.36
N ASN A 19 9.49 7.30 16.18
CA ASN A 19 9.43 8.24 17.31
C ASN A 19 8.13 8.12 18.13
N TYR A 20 7.11 7.46 17.58
CA TYR A 20 5.79 7.36 18.18
C TYR A 20 5.39 5.91 18.49
N PHE A 21 5.87 4.96 17.69
CA PHE A 21 5.53 3.54 17.79
C PHE A 21 6.80 2.68 17.72
N SER A 22 6.88 1.65 18.54
CA SER A 22 7.90 0.60 18.36
C SER A 22 7.51 -0.27 17.17
N VAL A 23 8.41 -0.39 16.19
CA VAL A 23 8.22 -1.25 15.01
C VAL A 23 8.84 -2.61 15.30
N ASN A 24 8.04 -3.66 15.22
CA ASN A 24 8.44 -5.03 15.52
C ASN A 24 8.38 -5.90 14.26
N ILE A 25 8.99 -7.08 14.37
CA ILE A 25 8.92 -8.10 13.32
C ILE A 25 7.46 -8.52 13.15
N GLY A 26 6.98 -8.48 11.91
CA GLY A 26 5.60 -8.81 11.55
C GLY A 26 4.68 -7.60 11.41
N ASP A 27 5.12 -6.41 11.84
CA ASP A 27 4.35 -5.18 11.63
C ASP A 27 4.33 -4.81 10.14
N LEU A 28 3.17 -4.33 9.67
CA LEU A 28 2.96 -3.91 8.29
C LEU A 28 2.78 -2.40 8.23
N VAL A 29 3.54 -1.76 7.32
CA VAL A 29 3.48 -0.31 7.09
C VAL A 29 2.97 -0.05 5.68
N PHE A 30 1.78 0.57 5.58
CA PHE A 30 1.22 1.01 4.32
C PHE A 30 1.69 2.44 4.01
N THR A 31 2.34 2.64 2.86
CA THR A 31 3.10 3.86 2.55
C THR A 31 2.34 4.91 1.74
N GLY A 32 1.05 4.67 1.51
CA GLY A 32 0.14 5.55 0.76
C GLY A 32 -0.36 4.90 -0.53
N THR A 33 -1.20 5.65 -1.26
CA THR A 33 -1.76 5.23 -2.55
C THR A 33 -1.53 6.32 -3.59
N PRO A 34 -1.17 5.98 -4.84
CA PRO A 34 -1.12 6.95 -5.92
C PRO A 34 -2.53 7.44 -6.29
N ALA A 35 -2.60 8.36 -7.25
CA ALA A 35 -3.88 8.77 -7.84
C ALA A 35 -4.59 7.60 -8.54
N GLY A 36 -5.92 7.73 -8.69
CA GLY A 36 -6.76 6.72 -9.33
C GLY A 36 -7.62 5.90 -8.35
N VAL A 37 -7.74 6.34 -7.09
CA VAL A 37 -8.68 5.73 -6.14
C VAL A 37 -10.14 5.94 -6.57
N GLY A 38 -10.98 4.96 -6.26
CA GLY A 38 -12.41 4.96 -6.57
C GLY A 38 -13.17 4.10 -5.56
N GLU A 39 -14.50 4.13 -5.68
CA GLU A 39 -15.38 3.27 -4.88
C GLU A 39 -15.22 1.80 -5.29
N CYS A 40 -15.44 0.88 -4.35
CA CYS A 40 -15.56 -0.56 -4.62
C CYS A 40 -16.95 -0.99 -4.16
N VAL A 41 -17.69 -1.65 -5.03
CA VAL A 41 -19.07 -2.09 -4.80
C VAL A 41 -19.19 -3.60 -4.86
N VAL A 42 -20.28 -4.14 -4.32
CA VAL A 42 -20.56 -5.58 -4.32
C VAL A 42 -20.64 -6.11 -5.75
N GLY A 43 -19.91 -7.19 -6.01
CA GLY A 43 -19.76 -7.82 -7.32
C GLY A 43 -18.51 -7.36 -8.08
N ASP A 44 -17.75 -6.38 -7.59
CA ASP A 44 -16.48 -5.99 -8.21
C ASP A 44 -15.43 -7.10 -8.03
N GLU A 45 -14.66 -7.36 -9.09
CA GLU A 45 -13.45 -8.16 -9.04
C GLU A 45 -12.23 -7.24 -9.04
N LEU A 46 -11.42 -7.33 -7.99
CA LEU A 46 -10.20 -6.54 -7.82
C LEU A 46 -8.98 -7.42 -8.05
N GLU A 47 -8.09 -6.95 -8.92
CA GLU A 47 -6.76 -7.51 -9.10
C GLU A 47 -5.70 -6.45 -8.82
N ALA A 48 -4.69 -6.79 -8.02
CA ALA A 48 -3.59 -5.90 -7.68
C ALA A 48 -2.25 -6.49 -8.08
N PHE A 49 -1.37 -5.63 -8.58
CA PHE A 49 -0.08 -6.01 -9.15
C PHE A 49 1.08 -5.25 -8.50
N ILE A 50 2.23 -5.91 -8.43
CA ILE A 50 3.53 -5.26 -8.31
C ILE A 50 4.25 -5.49 -9.64
N GLU A 51 4.53 -4.39 -10.35
CA GLU A 51 5.01 -4.46 -11.74
C GLU A 51 4.07 -5.32 -12.60
N ASP A 52 4.56 -6.42 -13.14
CA ASP A 52 3.79 -7.35 -13.98
C ASP A 52 3.29 -8.59 -13.21
N GLU A 53 3.58 -8.69 -11.90
CA GLU A 53 3.21 -9.84 -11.08
C GLU A 53 1.89 -9.58 -10.33
N SER A 54 0.92 -10.49 -10.49
CA SER A 54 -0.36 -10.46 -9.78
C SER A 54 -0.15 -10.90 -8.32
N MET A 55 -0.48 -10.01 -7.40
CA MET A 55 -0.25 -10.19 -5.96
C MET A 55 -1.54 -10.52 -5.20
N LEU A 56 -2.69 -10.11 -5.75
CA LEU A 56 -3.99 -10.22 -5.11
C LEU A 56 -5.05 -10.31 -6.19
N ASN A 57 -5.98 -11.25 -6.05
CA ASN A 57 -7.21 -11.32 -6.83
C ASN A 57 -8.35 -11.65 -5.86
N LEU A 58 -9.37 -10.80 -5.80
CA LEU A 58 -10.51 -10.98 -4.90
C LEU A 58 -11.81 -10.42 -5.48
N GLU A 59 -12.92 -10.98 -5.02
CA GLU A 59 -14.28 -10.53 -5.32
C GLU A 59 -14.85 -9.80 -4.09
N ILE A 60 -15.47 -8.64 -4.31
CA ILE A 60 -16.19 -7.89 -3.29
C ILE A 60 -17.58 -8.50 -3.11
N LYS A 61 -17.87 -9.00 -1.91
CA LYS A 61 -19.15 -9.65 -1.55
C LYS A 61 -20.01 -8.81 -0.63
#